data_AF-A0A917IU23-F1
#
_entry.id   AF-A0A917IU23-F1
#
_cell.length_a   1.000
_cell.length_b   1.000
_cell.length_c   1.000
_cell.angle_alpha   90.00
_cell.angle_beta   90.00
_cell.angle_gamma   90.00
#
_symmetry.space_group_name_H-M   'P 1'
#
loop_
_entity.id
_entity.type
_entity.pdbx_description
1 polymer ?
#
loop_
_entity_poly.entity_id
_entity_poly.type
_entity_poly.pdbx_seq_one_letter_code
_entity_poly.pdbx_strand_id
1 'polypeptide(L)' 'MSDDKTNRGTQDGIRVDASDPNEVEFLHRQFPECSHEQVRAAIEKAGPFRTKIEEYLRNENRGNT' A
#
# COMPACT_ATOMS: atom_id res chain seq x y z
N MET A 1 -34.27 18.09 10.60
CA MET A 1 -33.61 17.62 9.37
C MET A 1 -32.38 18.46 9.14
N SER A 2 -31.19 17.85 9.07
CA SER A 2 -30.01 18.29 8.27
C SER A 2 -28.79 17.46 8.67
N ASP A 3 -28.60 16.39 7.89
CA ASP A 3 -27.34 15.74 7.47
C ASP A 3 -26.16 15.77 8.45
N ASP A 4 -25.96 14.62 9.10
CA ASP A 4 -24.73 14.27 9.80
C ASP A 4 -23.54 14.46 8.84
N LYS A 5 -22.57 15.29 9.22
CA LYS A 5 -21.37 15.61 8.44
C LYS A 5 -20.47 14.37 8.34
N THR A 6 -20.93 13.38 7.59
CA THR A 6 -20.22 12.16 7.20
C THR A 6 -19.26 12.52 6.07
N ASN A 7 -18.30 13.40 6.36
CA ASN A 7 -17.16 13.65 5.50
C ASN A 7 -15.91 13.71 6.38
N ARG A 8 -15.73 12.70 7.24
CA ARG A 8 -14.39 12.17 7.46
C ARG A 8 -14.02 11.53 6.12
N GLY A 9 -13.49 12.34 5.20
CA GLY A 9 -12.83 11.86 3.99
C GLY A 9 -11.64 11.04 4.45
N THR A 10 -11.92 9.79 4.78
CA THR A 10 -10.97 8.79 5.24
C THR A 10 -9.84 8.78 4.24
N GLN A 11 -8.63 8.85 4.75
CA GLN A 11 -7.37 8.92 4.01
C GLN A 11 -7.06 7.61 3.25
N ASP A 12 -8.08 6.93 2.72
CA ASP A 12 -8.01 5.64 2.01
C ASP A 12 -7.33 5.73 0.62
N GLY A 13 -6.95 6.93 0.19
CA GLY A 13 -6.70 7.22 -1.22
C GLY A 13 -5.28 7.64 -1.59
N ILE A 14 -4.24 7.34 -0.78
CA ILE A 14 -2.87 7.58 -1.29
C ILE A 14 -2.56 6.48 -2.30
N ARG A 15 -2.66 6.86 -3.58
CA ARG A 15 -2.19 6.04 -4.69
C ARG A 15 -0.67 6.04 -4.70
N VAL A 16 -0.10 4.88 -4.99
CA VAL A 16 1.32 4.59 -5.10
C VAL A 16 1.57 4.16 -6.54
N ASP A 17 2.53 4.81 -7.18
CA ASP A 17 3.03 4.46 -8.50
C ASP A 17 4.24 3.51 -8.39
N ALA A 18 4.19 2.39 -9.11
CA ALA A 18 5.27 1.40 -9.09
C ALA A 18 6.52 1.88 -9.86
N SER A 19 6.37 2.88 -10.72
CA SER A 19 7.46 3.47 -11.51
C SER A 19 8.16 4.60 -10.76
N ASP A 20 7.52 5.21 -9.75
CA ASP A 20 8.16 6.18 -8.88
C ASP A 20 9.09 5.49 -7.86
N PRO A 21 10.41 5.69 -7.95
CA PRO A 21 11.35 5.03 -7.04
C PRO A 21 11.22 5.52 -5.59
N ASN A 22 10.74 6.75 -5.35
CA ASN A 22 10.59 7.27 -3.99
C ASN A 22 9.44 6.57 -3.27
N GLU A 23 8.34 6.30 -3.97
CA GLU A 23 7.19 5.58 -3.43
C GLU A 23 7.52 4.12 -3.14
N VAL A 24 8.24 3.46 -4.04
CA VAL A 24 8.74 2.10 -3.83
C VAL A 24 9.73 2.06 -2.66
N GLU A 25 10.67 3.01 -2.57
CA GLU A 25 11.62 3.10 -1.46
C GLU A 25 10.90 3.37 -0.13
N PHE A 26 9.88 4.22 -0.13
CA PHE A 26 9.09 4.50 1.06
C PHE A 26 8.34 3.27 1.58
N LEU A 27 7.80 2.43 0.70
CA LEU A 27 7.20 1.15 1.08
C LEU A 27 8.25 0.14 1.55
N HIS A 28 9.40 0.05 0.88
CA HIS A 28 10.52 -0.81 1.31
C HIS A 28 11.02 -0.43 2.72
N ARG A 29 11.06 0.87 3.07
CA ARG A 29 11.42 1.31 4.43
C ARG A 29 10.43 0.82 5.51
N GLN A 30 9.16 0.63 5.16
CA GLN A 30 8.15 0.09 6.07
C GLN A 30 8.14 -1.43 6.13
N PHE A 31 8.52 -2.08 5.02
CA PHE A 31 8.63 -3.53 4.88
C PHE A 31 10.06 -3.91 4.47
N PRO A 32 11.05 -3.78 5.39
CA PRO A 32 12.46 -4.01 5.08
C PRO A 32 12.79 -5.47 4.73
N GLU A 33 11.86 -6.39 5.01
CA GLU A 33 11.90 -7.79 4.61
C GLU A 33 11.50 -8.03 3.15
N CYS A 34 10.80 -7.07 2.54
CA CYS A 34 10.42 -7.13 1.14
C CYS A 34 11.43 -6.35 0.29
N SER A 35 11.96 -6.97 -0.76
CA SER A 35 12.81 -6.28 -1.72
C SER A 35 12.01 -5.27 -2.55
N HIS A 36 12.66 -4.25 -3.12
CA HIS A 36 12.02 -3.27 -4.01
C HIS A 36 11.24 -3.94 -5.16
N GLU A 37 11.73 -5.08 -5.66
CA GLU A 37 11.07 -5.87 -6.70
C GLU A 37 9.76 -6.51 -6.21
N GLN A 38 9.74 -7.00 -4.97
CA GLN A 38 8.53 -7.52 -4.32
C GLN A 38 7.52 -6.40 -4.05
N VAL A 39 7.99 -5.21 -3.65
CA VAL A 39 7.14 -4.03 -3.48
C VAL A 39 6.47 -3.65 -4.81
N ARG A 40 7.22 -3.60 -5.92
CA ARG A 40 6.65 -3.34 -7.25
C ARG A 40 5.63 -4.40 -7.65
N ALA A 41 5.97 -5.67 -7.47
CA ALA A 41 5.06 -6.77 -7.76
C ALA A 41 3.79 -6.70 -6.90
N ALA A 42 3.89 -6.27 -5.63
CA ALA A 42 2.75 -6.04 -4.76
C ALA A 42 1.86 -4.88 -5.24
N ILE A 43 2.46 -3.79 -5.74
CA ILE A 43 1.70 -2.67 -6.35
C ILE A 43 0.95 -3.14 -7.59
N GLU A 44 1.59 -3.93 -8.46
CA GLU A 44 0.95 -4.47 -9.66
C GLU A 44 -0.18 -5.46 -9.34
N LYS A 45 -0.02 -6.31 -8.31
CA LYS A 45 -1.01 -7.32 -7.92
C LYS A 45 -2.15 -6.78 -7.07
N ALA A 46 -1.84 -5.97 -6.06
CA ALA A 46 -2.83 -5.43 -5.11
C ALA A 46 -3.52 -4.17 -5.66
N GLY A 47 -2.92 -3.54 -6.67
CA GLY A 47 -3.33 -2.27 -7.24
C GLY A 47 -2.64 -1.07 -6.59
N PRO A 48 -2.86 0.14 -7.12
CA PRO A 48 -2.10 1.33 -6.71
C PRO A 48 -2.48 1.85 -5.34
N PHE A 49 -3.43 1.27 -4.60
CA PHE A 49 -3.84 1.80 -3.31
C PHE A 49 -2.91 1.34 -2.20
N ARG A 50 -2.29 2.28 -1.49
CA ARG A 50 -1.34 2.00 -0.41
C ARG A 50 -1.87 0.96 0.59
N THR A 51 -3.11 1.12 1.07
CA THR A 51 -3.73 0.19 2.02
C THR A 51 -3.76 -1.25 1.50
N LYS A 52 -4.04 -1.44 0.20
CA LYS A 52 -4.07 -2.75 -0.44
C LYS A 52 -2.67 -3.35 -0.59
N ILE A 53 -1.69 -2.52 -0.93
CA ILE A 53 -0.29 -2.92 -1.04
C ILE A 53 0.23 -3.37 0.34
N GLU A 54 -0.03 -2.61 1.39
CA GLU A 54 0.36 -2.96 2.75
C GLU A 54 -0.31 -4.25 3.23
N GLU A 55 -1.60 -4.43 2.95
CA GLU A 55 -2.33 -5.67 3.27
C GLU A 55 -1.74 -6.87 2.54
N TYR A 56 -1.43 -6.72 1.24
CA TYR A 56 -0.79 -7.75 0.43
C TYR A 56 0.59 -8.12 0.96
N LEU A 57 1.46 -7.14 1.22
CA LEU A 57 2.81 -7.36 1.74
C LEU A 57 2.81 -8.02 3.13
N ARG A 58 1.91 -7.60 4.03
CA ARG A 58 1.75 -8.26 5.34
C ARG A 58 1.32 -9.72 5.21
N ASN A 59 0.45 -10.02 4.26
CA ASN A 59 -0.03 -11.38 4.05
C ASN A 59 1.04 -12.26 3.39
N GLU A 60 1.76 -11.74 2.39
CA GLU A 60 2.88 -12.44 1.73
C GLU A 60 4.00 -12.75 2.74
N ASN A 61 4.29 -11.83 3.65
CA ASN A 61 5.30 -12.03 4.68
C ASN A 61 4.90 -13.08 5.75
N ARG A 62 3.60 -13.19 6.09
CA ARG A 62 3.11 -14.20 7.04
C ARG A 62 3.01 -15.60 6.46
N GLY A 63 2.92 -15.74 5.14
CA GLY A 63 2.81 -17.03 4.45
C GLY A 63 4.13 -17.78 4.30
N ASN A 64 5.25 -17.22 4.78
CA ASN A 64 6.59 -17.76 4.56
C ASN A 64 7.15 -18.55 5.77
N THR A 65 6.27 -19.14 6.60
CA THR A 65 6.62 -20.01 7.75
C THR A 65 6.28 -21.46 7.41
#